data_AF-A0A370V028-F1
#
_entry.id   AF-A0A370V028-F1
#
_cell.length_a   1.000
_cell.length_b   1.000
_cell.length_c   1.000
_cell.angle_alpha   90.00
_cell.angle_beta   90.00
_cell.angle_gamma   90.00
#
_symmetry.space_group_name_H-M   'P 1'
#
loop_
_entity.id
_entity.type
_entity.pdbx_description
1 polymer ?
#
loop_
_entity_poly.entity_id
_entity_poly.type
_entity_poly.pdbx_seq_one_letter_code
_entity_poly.pdbx_strand_id
1 'polypeptide(L)'
;MLTFSLTCPVAGHTPSVTEEQQLNDRARQAGTHCEYCGYESPRNTALWRDNNPLHDSDDNLTVADPFCRAWRELDTINADRGVMAILPGLSAEDCNHLQRTLHLALHCGDEEKQQDAKALLNWLTEHQTIAQMQIGSAHPQACAQALQRTPEEAVPAVLDAWCNLRLILNLHRLPAPSPGTLTRLEATPAWWPLLYQHYLSGG
;
A
#
# COMPACT_ATOMS: atom_id res chain seq x y z
N MET A 1 5.01 8.37 10.49
CA MET A 1 3.54 8.27 10.37
C MET A 1 3.19 8.25 8.90
N LEU A 2 2.57 7.18 8.45
CA LEU A 2 2.16 6.97 7.07
C LEU A 2 0.97 7.88 6.74
N THR A 3 1.14 8.71 5.72
CA THR A 3 0.10 9.63 5.20
C THR A 3 -0.17 9.33 3.73
N PHE A 4 -1.38 9.68 3.27
CA PHE A 4 -1.72 9.58 1.85
C PHE A 4 -0.83 10.49 1.02
N SER A 5 -0.45 10.00 -0.15
CA SER A 5 0.20 10.79 -1.18
C SER A 5 -0.18 10.24 -2.56
N LEU A 6 0.25 10.97 -3.58
CA LEU A 6 -0.01 10.67 -4.98
C LEU A 6 1.32 10.47 -5.69
N THR A 7 1.33 9.71 -6.78
CA THR A 7 2.49 9.67 -7.66
C THR A 7 2.78 11.06 -8.24
N CYS A 8 4.07 11.36 -8.47
CA CYS A 8 4.48 12.52 -9.26
C CYS A 8 4.89 12.02 -10.66
N PRO A 9 3.97 11.99 -11.64
CA PRO A 9 4.28 11.49 -12.97
C PRO A 9 5.26 12.43 -13.67
N VAL A 10 6.35 11.87 -14.19
CA VAL A 10 7.31 12.59 -15.04
C VAL A 10 6.99 12.30 -16.50
N ALA A 11 6.65 13.34 -17.26
CA ALA A 11 6.26 13.21 -18.66
C ALA A 11 7.35 12.50 -19.47
N GLY A 12 6.96 11.43 -20.17
CA GLY A 12 7.88 10.64 -21.01
C GLY A 12 8.81 9.70 -20.24
N HIS A 13 8.67 9.59 -18.91
CA HIS A 13 9.47 8.68 -18.11
C HIS A 13 8.62 7.49 -17.64
N THR A 14 8.92 6.32 -18.17
CA THR A 14 8.44 5.04 -17.63
C THR A 14 9.67 4.17 -17.46
N PRO A 15 10.08 3.88 -16.21
CA PRO A 15 11.30 3.12 -15.98
C PRO A 15 11.14 1.71 -16.57
N SER A 16 12.16 1.25 -17.26
CA SER A 16 12.27 -0.14 -17.69
C SER A 16 12.44 -1.07 -16.49
N VAL A 17 12.13 -2.35 -16.65
CA VAL A 17 12.33 -3.37 -15.60
C VAL A 17 13.76 -3.39 -15.07
N THR A 18 14.75 -3.09 -15.93
CA THR A 18 16.16 -3.05 -15.53
C THR A 18 16.46 -1.83 -14.66
N GLU A 19 15.92 -0.65 -15.03
CA GLU A 19 16.07 0.58 -14.24
C GLU A 19 15.36 0.46 -12.88
N GLU A 20 14.17 -0.12 -12.85
CA GLU A 20 13.46 -0.41 -11.59
C GLU A 20 14.27 -1.34 -10.68
N GLN A 21 14.87 -2.39 -11.24
CA GLN A 21 15.68 -3.33 -10.47
C GLN A 21 16.95 -2.65 -9.92
N GLN A 22 17.63 -1.84 -10.73
CA GLN A 22 18.80 -1.07 -10.29
C GLN A 22 18.43 -0.09 -9.17
N LEU A 23 17.29 0.61 -9.31
CA LEU A 23 16.80 1.54 -8.30
C LEU A 23 16.45 0.82 -7.00
N ASN A 24 15.77 -0.33 -7.10
CA ASN A 24 15.45 -1.18 -5.96
C ASN A 24 16.72 -1.63 -5.23
N ASP A 25 17.76 -2.05 -5.97
CA ASP A 25 19.01 -2.51 -5.37
C ASP A 25 19.78 -1.37 -4.71
N ARG A 26 19.79 -0.17 -5.33
CA ARG A 26 20.33 1.06 -4.73
C ARG A 26 19.61 1.41 -3.42
N ALA A 27 18.28 1.44 -3.42
CA ALA A 27 17.49 1.77 -2.23
C ALA A 27 17.76 0.79 -1.08
N ARG A 28 17.89 -0.50 -1.38
CA ARG A 28 18.15 -1.56 -0.38
C ARG A 28 19.54 -1.50 0.25
N GLN A 29 20.50 -0.77 -0.32
CA GLN A 29 21.81 -0.58 0.29
C GLN A 29 21.71 0.22 1.61
N ALA A 30 20.71 1.10 1.73
CA ALA A 30 20.43 1.84 2.96
C ALA A 30 19.66 0.99 4.00
N GLY A 31 19.08 -0.13 3.60
CA GLY A 31 18.36 -1.06 4.46
C GLY A 31 17.15 -1.73 3.78
N THR A 32 16.64 -2.78 4.42
CA THR A 32 15.50 -3.58 3.94
C THR A 32 14.22 -3.36 4.72
N HIS A 33 14.21 -2.44 5.68
CA HIS A 33 13.03 -2.12 6.49
C HIS A 33 12.18 -1.08 5.77
N CYS A 34 10.88 -1.34 5.62
CA CYS A 34 9.95 -0.35 5.11
C CYS A 34 10.02 0.90 5.98
N GLU A 35 10.26 2.08 5.38
CA GLU A 35 10.37 3.33 6.13
C GLU A 35 9.11 3.69 6.91
N TYR A 36 7.94 3.24 6.44
CA TYR A 36 6.65 3.65 7.00
C TYR A 36 6.19 2.76 8.14
N CYS A 37 6.17 1.43 7.94
CA CYS A 37 5.67 0.48 8.95
C CYS A 37 6.78 -0.35 9.61
N GLY A 38 8.03 -0.22 9.18
CA GLY A 38 9.15 -0.98 9.73
C GLY A 38 9.24 -2.44 9.28
N TYR A 39 8.32 -2.92 8.43
CA TYR A 39 8.35 -4.31 7.94
C TYR A 39 9.65 -4.62 7.19
N GLU A 40 10.42 -5.58 7.70
CA GLU A 40 11.71 -5.98 7.13
C GLU A 40 11.53 -6.97 5.99
N SER A 41 12.14 -6.67 4.83
CA SER A 41 12.06 -7.54 3.67
C SER A 41 13.11 -7.21 2.61
N PRO A 42 13.91 -8.19 2.13
CA PRO A 42 14.82 -8.00 0.99
C PRO A 42 14.12 -7.68 -0.34
N ARG A 43 12.79 -7.65 -0.35
CA ARG A 43 11.97 -7.44 -1.55
C ARG A 43 11.12 -6.18 -1.47
N ASN A 44 11.27 -5.38 -0.41
CA ASN A 44 10.73 -4.03 -0.37
C ASN A 44 11.29 -3.26 -1.58
N THR A 45 10.45 -2.43 -2.19
CA THR A 45 10.77 -1.73 -3.44
C THR A 45 11.15 -0.30 -3.16
N ALA A 46 11.99 0.26 -4.02
CA ALA A 46 12.35 1.66 -4.00
C ALA A 46 11.10 2.56 -4.03
N LEU A 47 11.15 3.64 -3.26
CA LEU A 47 10.20 4.73 -3.27
C LEU A 47 10.97 6.03 -3.05
N TRP A 48 10.55 7.09 -3.72
CA TRP A 48 11.02 8.46 -3.46
C TRP A 48 10.18 9.07 -2.33
N ARG A 49 10.79 9.64 -1.29
CA ARG A 49 10.08 10.14 -0.10
C ARG A 49 9.10 11.27 -0.43
N ASP A 50 9.37 12.02 -1.48
CA ASP A 50 8.48 13.04 -2.04
C ASP A 50 7.70 12.58 -3.29
N ASN A 51 7.81 11.29 -3.63
CA ASN A 51 7.25 10.67 -4.84
C ASN A 51 7.75 11.27 -6.17
N ASN A 52 8.80 12.12 -6.16
CA ASN A 52 9.34 12.79 -7.34
C ASN A 52 10.68 12.17 -7.79
N PRO A 53 10.70 11.37 -8.88
CA PRO A 53 11.92 10.73 -9.36
C PRO A 53 12.94 11.72 -9.95
N LEU A 54 12.60 13.00 -10.16
CA LEU A 54 13.56 14.03 -10.55
C LEU A 54 14.44 14.50 -9.38
N HIS A 55 14.02 14.25 -8.14
CA HIS A 55 14.81 14.50 -6.94
C HIS A 55 15.60 13.24 -6.58
N ASP A 56 16.64 12.93 -7.37
CA ASP A 56 17.31 11.63 -7.41
C ASP A 56 18.38 11.39 -6.31
N SER A 57 18.42 12.23 -5.29
CA SER A 57 19.35 12.10 -4.15
C SER A 57 19.10 10.81 -3.35
N ASP A 58 20.16 10.18 -2.83
CA ASP A 58 20.05 9.05 -1.90
C ASP A 58 19.23 9.41 -0.65
N ASP A 59 19.30 10.66 -0.20
CA ASP A 59 18.51 11.17 0.94
C ASP A 59 17.01 11.26 0.64
N ASN A 60 16.59 11.16 -0.63
CA ASN A 60 15.19 11.07 -1.03
C ASN A 60 14.78 9.62 -1.36
N LEU A 61 15.74 8.70 -1.48
CA LEU A 61 15.49 7.32 -1.81
C LEU A 61 15.27 6.47 -0.54
N THR A 62 14.27 5.62 -0.59
CA THR A 62 13.97 4.68 0.50
C THR A 62 13.35 3.38 -0.03
N VAL A 63 13.05 2.45 0.87
CA VAL A 63 12.30 1.25 0.56
C VAL A 63 10.95 1.25 1.27
N ALA A 64 9.92 0.77 0.57
CA ALA A 64 8.59 0.57 1.11
C ALA A 64 8.12 -0.86 0.84
N ASP A 65 7.37 -1.43 1.78
CA ASP A 65 6.58 -2.62 1.50
C ASP A 65 5.38 -2.26 0.61
N PRO A 66 4.82 -3.23 -0.13
CA PRO A 66 3.77 -2.92 -1.10
C PRO A 66 2.48 -2.34 -0.52
N PHE A 67 2.12 -2.63 0.73
CA PHE A 67 0.92 -2.07 1.36
C PHE A 67 1.11 -0.59 1.69
N CYS A 68 2.27 -0.23 2.26
CA CYS A 68 2.61 1.17 2.48
C CYS A 68 2.81 1.91 1.16
N ARG A 69 3.36 1.26 0.13
CA ARG A 69 3.51 1.86 -1.19
C ARG A 69 2.16 2.16 -1.84
N ALA A 70 1.19 1.25 -1.77
CA ALA A 70 -0.19 1.50 -2.22
C ALA A 70 -0.84 2.72 -1.55
N TRP A 71 -0.45 3.01 -0.31
CA TRP A 71 -0.89 4.20 0.42
C TRP A 71 -0.27 5.51 -0.10
N ARG A 72 1.02 5.42 -0.47
CA ARG A 72 1.83 6.54 -0.96
C ARG A 72 1.57 6.87 -2.42
N GLU A 73 1.03 5.91 -3.16
CA GLU A 73 0.70 6.00 -4.58
C GLU A 73 -0.80 5.75 -4.78
N LEU A 74 -1.66 6.45 -4.01
CA LEU A 74 -3.09 6.16 -3.92
C LEU A 74 -3.82 6.22 -5.29
N ASP A 75 -3.35 7.09 -6.18
CA ASP A 75 -3.83 7.27 -7.54
C ASP A 75 -3.61 6.04 -8.44
N THR A 76 -2.73 5.12 -8.06
CA THR A 76 -2.51 3.84 -8.75
C THR A 76 -3.54 2.77 -8.38
N ILE A 77 -4.31 2.99 -7.31
CA ILE A 77 -5.27 2.02 -6.77
C ILE A 77 -6.67 2.30 -7.33
N ASN A 78 -7.16 1.39 -8.17
CA ASN A 78 -8.50 1.44 -8.75
C ASN A 78 -9.56 0.77 -7.83
N ALA A 79 -10.84 0.89 -8.20
CA ALA A 79 -11.96 0.46 -7.37
C ALA A 79 -12.06 -1.06 -7.13
N ASP A 80 -11.46 -1.88 -7.98
CA ASP A 80 -11.39 -3.34 -7.85
C ASP A 80 -10.26 -3.80 -6.92
N ARG A 81 -9.28 -2.92 -6.63
CA ARG A 81 -8.09 -3.24 -5.83
C ARG A 81 -8.16 -2.79 -4.39
N GLY A 82 -9.10 -1.93 -4.03
CA GLY A 82 -9.27 -1.53 -2.64
C GLY A 82 -10.39 -0.54 -2.44
N VAL A 83 -10.68 -0.30 -1.17
CA VAL A 83 -11.71 0.64 -0.70
C VAL A 83 -11.14 1.50 0.41
N MET A 84 -11.66 2.70 0.54
CA MET A 84 -11.38 3.61 1.64
C MET A 84 -12.38 3.35 2.76
N ALA A 85 -11.91 3.13 3.97
CA ALA A 85 -12.72 2.87 5.15
C ALA A 85 -12.34 3.83 6.28
N ILE A 86 -13.31 4.27 7.09
CA ILE A 86 -13.00 5.08 8.28
C ILE A 86 -12.87 4.13 9.48
N LEU A 87 -11.65 4.02 10.01
CA LEU A 87 -11.29 3.11 11.11
C LEU A 87 -10.58 3.89 12.24
N PRO A 88 -11.34 4.57 13.12
CA PRO A 88 -10.76 5.26 14.26
C PRO A 88 -10.05 4.28 15.20
N GLY A 89 -8.89 4.67 15.72
CA GLY A 89 -8.12 3.87 16.68
C GLY A 89 -7.21 2.81 16.08
N LEU A 90 -7.26 2.57 14.77
CA LEU A 90 -6.28 1.75 14.05
C LEU A 90 -5.35 2.67 13.25
N SER A 91 -4.04 2.60 13.41
CA SER A 91 -3.10 3.38 12.58
C SER A 91 -3.06 2.84 11.15
N ALA A 92 -2.52 3.62 10.21
CA ALA A 92 -2.35 3.17 8.83
C ALA A 92 -1.34 2.02 8.74
N GLU A 93 -0.27 2.12 9.53
CA GLU A 93 0.76 1.11 9.69
C GLU A 93 0.18 -0.19 10.24
N ASP A 94 -0.56 -0.16 11.35
CA ASP A 94 -1.18 -1.34 11.94
C ASP A 94 -2.22 -1.97 11.00
N CYS A 95 -2.96 -1.14 10.26
CA CYS A 95 -3.87 -1.61 9.23
C CYS A 95 -3.12 -2.40 8.14
N ASN A 96 -1.96 -1.91 7.70
CA ASN A 96 -1.13 -2.60 6.71
C ASN A 96 -0.52 -3.90 7.27
N HIS A 97 -0.11 -3.93 8.55
CA HIS A 97 0.33 -5.17 9.23
C HIS A 97 -0.79 -6.21 9.32
N LEU A 98 -2.00 -5.76 9.68
CA LEU A 98 -3.17 -6.62 9.75
C LEU A 98 -3.49 -7.19 8.36
N GLN A 99 -3.55 -6.34 7.33
CA GLN A 99 -3.83 -6.78 5.96
C GLN A 99 -2.81 -7.80 5.44
N ARG A 100 -1.51 -7.62 5.74
CA ARG A 100 -0.47 -8.63 5.46
C ARG A 100 -0.78 -9.96 6.14
N THR A 101 -1.13 -9.91 7.42
CA THR A 101 -1.45 -11.11 8.21
C THR A 101 -2.69 -11.82 7.67
N LEU A 102 -3.74 -11.07 7.36
CA LEU A 102 -4.97 -11.60 6.76
C LEU A 102 -4.69 -12.25 5.41
N HIS A 103 -3.87 -11.63 4.56
CA HIS A 103 -3.54 -12.23 3.27
C HIS A 103 -2.85 -13.59 3.42
N LEU A 104 -1.92 -13.72 4.38
CA LEU A 104 -1.28 -15.02 4.67
C LEU A 104 -2.28 -16.04 5.21
N ALA A 105 -3.15 -15.63 6.14
CA ALA A 105 -4.17 -16.50 6.73
C ALA A 105 -5.19 -16.98 5.69
N LEU A 106 -5.55 -16.16 4.70
CA LEU A 106 -6.43 -16.53 3.58
C LEU A 106 -5.85 -17.65 2.71
N HIS A 107 -4.52 -17.83 2.70
CA HIS A 107 -3.81 -18.81 1.86
C HIS A 107 -3.12 -19.91 2.67
N CYS A 108 -3.32 -19.95 3.99
CA CYS A 108 -2.78 -21.03 4.81
C CYS A 108 -3.63 -22.30 4.66
N GLY A 109 -3.09 -23.47 5.00
CA GLY A 109 -3.82 -24.75 4.91
C GLY A 109 -4.84 -25.00 6.03
N ASP A 110 -5.23 -23.97 6.79
CA ASP A 110 -6.06 -24.07 7.99
C ASP A 110 -7.40 -23.36 7.75
N GLU A 111 -8.49 -24.13 7.69
CA GLU A 111 -9.84 -23.63 7.33
C GLU A 111 -10.40 -22.64 8.36
N GLU A 112 -10.14 -22.86 9.65
CA GLU A 112 -10.60 -21.97 10.73
C GLU A 112 -9.92 -20.60 10.59
N LYS A 113 -8.60 -20.59 10.40
CA LYS A 113 -7.85 -19.34 10.17
C LYS A 113 -8.29 -18.62 8.90
N GLN A 114 -8.59 -19.37 7.83
CA GLN A 114 -9.12 -18.76 6.61
C GLN A 114 -10.49 -18.11 6.84
N GLN A 115 -11.37 -18.75 7.63
CA GLN A 115 -12.69 -18.22 7.94
C GLN A 115 -12.59 -16.95 8.80
N ASP A 116 -11.75 -16.97 9.83
CA ASP A 116 -11.47 -15.79 10.66
C ASP A 116 -10.90 -14.64 9.83
N ALA A 117 -9.96 -14.93 8.93
CA ALA A 117 -9.38 -13.93 8.05
C ALA A 117 -10.41 -13.30 7.11
N LYS A 118 -11.33 -14.10 6.57
CA LYS A 118 -12.45 -13.61 5.75
C LYS A 118 -13.39 -12.73 6.57
N ALA A 119 -13.73 -13.14 7.79
CA ALA A 119 -14.61 -12.36 8.67
C ALA A 119 -13.99 -11.01 9.04
N LEU A 120 -12.70 -10.98 9.39
CA LEU A 120 -11.97 -9.75 9.68
C LEU A 120 -11.83 -8.84 8.46
N LEU A 121 -11.54 -9.40 7.28
CA LEU A 121 -11.49 -8.63 6.04
C LEU A 121 -12.85 -8.01 5.70
N ASN A 122 -13.93 -8.78 5.83
CA ASN A 122 -15.29 -8.27 5.63
C ASN A 122 -15.59 -7.12 6.60
N TRP A 123 -15.29 -7.30 7.89
CA TRP A 123 -15.45 -6.25 8.90
C TRP A 123 -14.68 -4.96 8.53
N LEU A 124 -13.42 -5.08 8.09
CA LEU A 124 -12.64 -3.91 7.62
C LEU A 124 -13.34 -3.20 6.44
N THR A 125 -13.84 -3.98 5.48
CA THR A 125 -14.49 -3.41 4.28
C THR A 125 -15.89 -2.85 4.53
N GLU A 126 -16.63 -3.32 5.54
CA GLU A 126 -17.96 -2.79 5.89
C GLU A 126 -17.90 -1.31 6.31
N HIS A 127 -16.78 -0.89 6.90
CA HIS A 127 -16.52 0.49 7.31
C HIS A 127 -16.32 1.46 6.13
N GLN A 128 -16.28 0.97 4.89
CA GLN A 128 -16.33 1.81 3.68
C GLN A 128 -17.64 2.63 3.60
N THR A 129 -18.73 2.12 4.20
CA THR A 129 -20.02 2.82 4.23
C THR A 129 -19.93 4.15 4.97
N ILE A 130 -19.09 4.22 6.02
CA ILE A 130 -18.84 5.44 6.78
C ILE A 130 -18.06 6.44 5.92
N ALA A 131 -17.05 5.99 5.17
CA ALA A 131 -16.30 6.83 4.23
C ALA A 131 -17.22 7.39 3.14
N GLN A 132 -18.10 6.55 2.58
CA GLN A 132 -19.10 6.97 1.61
C GLN A 132 -20.04 8.07 2.15
N MET A 133 -20.45 7.98 3.41
CA MET A 133 -21.32 8.98 4.05
C MET A 133 -20.60 10.28 4.40
N GLN A 134 -19.37 10.20 4.93
CA GLN A 134 -18.67 11.39 5.45
C GLN A 134 -17.82 12.11 4.41
N ILE A 135 -17.22 11.38 3.47
CA ILE A 135 -16.30 11.92 2.45
C ILE A 135 -16.98 11.96 1.07
N GLY A 136 -18.12 11.28 0.91
CA GLY A 136 -18.87 11.21 -0.35
C GLY A 136 -18.36 10.12 -1.30
N SER A 137 -17.29 9.41 -0.93
CA SER A 137 -16.81 8.24 -1.66
C SER A 137 -16.00 7.30 -0.78
N ALA A 138 -16.12 6.00 -1.05
CA ALA A 138 -15.20 4.97 -0.57
C ALA A 138 -14.18 4.53 -1.63
N HIS A 139 -14.14 5.18 -2.81
CA HIS A 139 -13.23 4.79 -3.88
C HIS A 139 -11.86 5.46 -3.72
N PRO A 140 -10.74 4.70 -3.73
CA PRO A 140 -9.39 5.26 -3.61
C PRO A 140 -9.09 6.33 -4.67
N GLN A 141 -9.49 6.10 -5.93
CA GLN A 141 -9.32 7.09 -7.01
C GLN A 141 -10.10 8.39 -6.78
N ALA A 142 -11.28 8.34 -6.16
CA ALA A 142 -12.04 9.54 -5.86
C ALA A 142 -11.32 10.38 -4.79
N CYS A 143 -10.75 9.73 -3.77
CA CYS A 143 -9.91 10.39 -2.78
C CYS A 143 -8.62 10.94 -3.41
N ALA A 144 -7.98 10.19 -4.30
CA ALA A 144 -6.79 10.64 -5.03
C ALA A 144 -7.07 11.89 -5.88
N GLN A 145 -8.18 11.89 -6.63
CA GLN A 145 -8.62 13.05 -7.42
C GLN A 145 -8.98 14.26 -6.54
N ALA A 146 -9.57 14.03 -5.37
CA ALA A 146 -9.85 15.10 -4.42
C ALA A 146 -8.55 15.73 -3.89
N LEU A 147 -7.55 14.92 -3.53
CA LEU A 147 -6.22 15.42 -3.15
C LEU A 147 -5.55 16.18 -4.30
N GLN A 148 -5.62 15.66 -5.53
CA GLN A 148 -5.01 16.31 -6.70
C GLN A 148 -5.61 17.70 -7.00
N ARG A 149 -6.90 17.91 -6.69
CA ARG A 149 -7.59 19.19 -6.85
C ARG A 149 -7.47 20.11 -5.66
N THR A 150 -6.91 19.62 -4.55
CA THR A 150 -6.71 20.41 -3.34
C THR A 150 -5.49 21.32 -3.54
N PRO A 151 -5.61 22.64 -3.30
CA PRO A 151 -4.45 23.55 -3.30
C PRO A 151 -3.36 23.04 -2.34
N GLU A 152 -2.09 23.19 -2.70
CA GLU A 152 -0.96 22.64 -1.95
C GLU A 152 -0.97 23.08 -0.47
N GLU A 153 -1.32 24.34 -0.22
CA GLU A 153 -1.45 24.92 1.12
C GLU A 153 -2.56 24.30 1.97
N ALA A 154 -3.56 23.69 1.34
CA ALA A 154 -4.71 23.06 1.99
C ALA A 154 -4.54 21.54 2.17
N VAL A 155 -3.59 20.91 1.49
CA VAL A 155 -3.33 19.47 1.59
C VAL A 155 -3.10 19.00 3.03
N PRO A 156 -2.29 19.67 3.87
CA PRO A 156 -2.09 19.24 5.26
C PRO A 156 -3.40 19.19 6.06
N ALA A 157 -4.31 20.16 5.86
CA ALA A 157 -5.60 20.20 6.54
C ALA A 157 -6.53 19.07 6.08
N VAL A 158 -6.52 18.73 4.78
CA VAL A 158 -7.27 17.57 4.27
C VAL A 158 -6.73 16.27 4.83
N LEU A 159 -5.41 16.09 4.88
CA LEU A 159 -4.79 14.90 5.45
C LEU A 159 -5.09 14.74 6.96
N ASP A 160 -5.13 15.85 7.70
CA ASP A 160 -5.55 15.86 9.10
C ASP A 160 -7.03 15.47 9.27
N ALA A 161 -7.92 16.03 8.44
CA ALA A 161 -9.33 15.63 8.42
C ALA A 161 -9.52 14.15 8.06
N TRP A 162 -8.61 13.58 7.27
CA TRP A 162 -8.60 12.17 6.86
C TRP A 162 -7.75 11.28 7.77
N CYS A 163 -7.38 11.74 8.97
CA CYS A 163 -6.53 10.99 9.90
C CYS A 163 -7.05 9.60 10.29
N ASN A 164 -8.36 9.33 10.14
CA ASN A 164 -8.98 8.02 10.42
C ASN A 164 -9.29 7.21 9.14
N LEU A 165 -9.00 7.75 7.96
CA LEU A 165 -9.23 7.09 6.69
C LEU A 165 -8.14 6.04 6.43
N ARG A 166 -8.55 4.84 6.03
CA ARG A 166 -7.65 3.71 5.75
C ARG A 166 -7.91 3.12 4.38
N LEU A 167 -6.84 2.74 3.69
CA LEU A 167 -6.93 1.95 2.47
C LEU A 167 -7.00 0.45 2.83
N ILE A 168 -8.10 -0.20 2.48
CA ILE A 168 -8.28 -1.64 2.60
C ILE A 168 -8.17 -2.26 1.21
N LEU A 169 -7.09 -2.97 0.97
CA LEU A 169 -6.79 -3.64 -0.28
C LEU A 169 -7.64 -4.91 -0.44
N ASN A 170 -7.99 -5.20 -1.68
CA ASN A 170 -8.70 -6.42 -2.05
C ASN A 170 -7.72 -7.60 -2.02
N LEU A 171 -7.62 -8.27 -0.87
CA LEU A 171 -6.63 -9.32 -0.64
C LEU A 171 -6.81 -10.55 -1.55
N HIS A 172 -8.01 -10.78 -2.10
CA HIS A 172 -8.30 -11.86 -3.03
C HIS A 172 -7.74 -11.65 -4.44
N ARG A 173 -7.45 -10.40 -4.80
CA ARG A 173 -6.81 -10.04 -6.08
C ARG A 173 -5.30 -10.13 -6.02
N LEU A 174 -4.73 -10.29 -4.83
CA LEU A 174 -3.30 -10.37 -4.66
C LEU A 174 -2.81 -11.76 -5.06
N PRO A 175 -1.60 -11.86 -5.65
CA PRO A 175 -1.03 -13.17 -5.97
C PRO A 175 -0.88 -13.99 -4.69
N ALA A 176 -1.20 -15.28 -4.77
CA ALA A 176 -1.02 -16.19 -3.65
C ALA A 176 0.47 -16.21 -3.21
N PRO A 177 0.75 -16.28 -1.91
CA PRO A 177 2.11 -16.44 -1.42
C PRO A 177 2.69 -17.76 -1.94
N SER A 178 3.98 -17.80 -2.29
CA SER A 178 4.55 -18.98 -2.94
C SER A 178 4.49 -20.23 -2.03
N PRO A 179 4.38 -21.47 -2.57
CA PRO A 179 4.11 -22.68 -1.78
C PRO A 179 5.16 -23.06 -0.71
N GLY A 180 6.37 -22.51 -0.77
CA GLY A 180 7.45 -22.75 0.21
C GLY A 180 7.56 -21.69 1.32
N THR A 181 6.62 -20.74 1.38
CA THR A 181 6.79 -19.44 2.09
C THR A 181 5.88 -19.33 3.32
N LEU A 182 4.99 -20.30 3.53
CA LEU A 182 3.95 -20.26 4.57
C LEU A 182 4.45 -20.65 5.97
N THR A 183 5.76 -20.91 6.14
CA THR A 183 6.32 -21.32 7.42
C THR A 183 7.05 -20.18 8.13
N ARG A 184 6.44 -19.77 9.26
CA ARG A 184 6.62 -18.56 10.09
C ARG A 184 6.01 -17.31 9.45
N LEU A 185 4.89 -16.86 10.04
CA LEU A 185 4.32 -15.52 9.78
C LEU A 185 5.48 -14.53 9.64
N GLU A 186 5.55 -13.89 8.47
CA GLU A 186 6.50 -12.83 8.05
C GLU A 186 7.82 -13.22 7.36
N ALA A 187 8.24 -14.49 7.28
CA ALA A 187 9.66 -14.78 7.02
C ALA A 187 10.17 -14.63 5.57
N THR A 188 9.33 -14.53 4.53
CA THR A 188 9.86 -14.42 3.16
C THR A 188 9.02 -13.53 2.24
N PRO A 189 9.52 -12.34 1.85
CA PRO A 189 8.80 -11.38 1.03
C PRO A 189 8.96 -11.64 -0.48
N ALA A 190 9.28 -12.88 -0.87
CA ALA A 190 9.64 -13.25 -2.25
C ALA A 190 8.57 -12.88 -3.30
N TRP A 191 7.33 -12.68 -2.85
CA TRP A 191 6.16 -12.37 -3.67
C TRP A 191 5.79 -10.87 -3.66
N TRP A 192 6.47 -10.01 -2.89
CA TRP A 192 6.26 -8.54 -2.88
C TRP A 192 6.36 -7.86 -4.24
N PRO A 193 7.36 -8.18 -5.08
CA PRO A 193 7.44 -7.57 -6.40
C PRO A 193 6.23 -7.96 -7.26
N LEU A 194 5.77 -9.22 -7.15
CA LEU A 194 4.60 -9.70 -7.88
C LEU A 194 3.31 -9.02 -7.40
N LEU A 195 3.14 -8.87 -6.08
CA LEU A 195 1.99 -8.19 -5.52
C LEU A 195 1.96 -6.72 -5.95
N TYR A 196 3.11 -6.05 -5.95
CA TYR A 196 3.19 -4.66 -6.38
C TYR A 196 2.98 -4.49 -7.90
N GLN A 197 3.61 -5.34 -8.72
CA GLN A 197 3.39 -5.34 -10.16
C GLN A 197 1.93 -5.64 -10.51
N HIS A 198 1.29 -6.55 -9.77
CA HIS A 198 -0.13 -6.83 -9.92
C HIS A 198 -1.01 -5.64 -9.53
N TYR A 199 -0.57 -4.78 -8.61
CA TYR A 199 -1.20 -3.47 -8.39
C TYR A 199 -0.98 -2.48 -9.52
N LEU A 200 0.10 -2.56 -10.28
CA LEU A 200 0.33 -1.61 -11.38
C LEU A 200 -0.36 -2.03 -12.68
N SER A 201 -0.42 -3.33 -12.99
CA SER A 201 -0.73 -3.82 -14.33
C SER A 201 -2.22 -3.87 -14.74
N GLY A 202 -3.10 -3.09 -14.08
CA GLY A 202 -4.57 -3.05 -14.29
C GLY A 202 -5.27 -4.31 -14.81
N GLY A 203 -5.08 -5.49 -14.19
CA GLY A 203 -5.50 -6.79 -14.73
C GLY A 203 -6.95 -6.89 -15.21
#